data_AF-A0A0D5NF94-F1
#
_entry.id   AF-A0A0D5NF94-F1
#
_cell.length_a   1.000
_cell.length_b   1.000
_cell.length_c   1.000
_cell.angle_alpha   90.00
_cell.angle_beta   90.00
_cell.angle_gamma   90.00
#
_symmetry.space_group_name_H-M   'P 1'
#
loop_
_entity.id
_entity.type
_entity.pdbx_description
1 polymer ?
#
loop_
_entity_poly.entity_id
_entity_poly.type
_entity_poly.pdbx_seq_one_letter_code
_entity_poly.pdbx_strand_id
1 'polypeptide(L)' 'MNRTQVTPADIPWYLWVLLCLVLLIQSTWLFVHAGRKGQRRWFWGLWGLIQVPMPIIVYLIWSKWLRKEER' A
#
# COMPACT_ATOMS: atom_id res chain seq x y z
N MET A 1 10.88 -0.41 35.80
CA MET A 1 10.09 -0.58 34.56
C MET A 1 10.60 0.45 33.57
N ASN A 2 11.64 0.12 32.79
CA ASN A 2 12.33 1.07 31.93
C ASN A 2 11.57 1.19 30.60
N ARG A 3 10.86 2.30 30.41
CA ARG A 3 10.16 2.62 29.17
C ARG A 3 11.25 3.06 28.17
N THR A 4 11.64 2.20 27.23
CA THR A 4 12.54 2.58 26.13
C THR A 4 11.86 3.65 25.30
N GLN A 5 12.23 4.91 25.54
CA GLN A 5 11.81 6.06 24.74
C GLN A 5 12.54 5.96 23.40
N VAL A 6 12.01 5.17 22.47
CA VAL A 6 12.53 5.09 21.10
C VAL A 6 12.28 6.48 20.49
N THR A 7 13.32 7.30 20.38
CA THR A 7 13.17 8.63 19.79
C THR A 7 13.22 8.50 18.27
N PRO A 8 12.49 9.32 17.49
CA PRO A 8 12.52 9.24 16.02
C PRO A 8 13.92 9.42 15.43
N ALA A 9 14.83 10.07 16.17
CA ALA A 9 16.24 10.23 15.81
C ALA A 9 17.03 8.92 15.81
N ASP A 10 16.57 7.89 16.54
CA ASP A 10 17.23 6.59 16.62
C ASP A 10 16.85 5.66 15.45
N ILE A 11 15.92 6.07 14.57
CA ILE A 11 15.51 5.27 13.42
C ILE A 11 16.57 5.37 12.32
N PRO A 12 17.19 4.26 11.91
CA PRO A 12 18.18 4.28 10.85
C PRO A 12 17.63 4.82 9.52
N TRP A 13 18.41 5.67 8.85
CA TRP A 13 18.02 6.31 7.58
C TRP A 13 17.67 5.31 6.47
N TYR A 14 18.29 4.13 6.46
CA TYR A 14 18.02 3.09 5.47
C TYR A 14 16.60 2.52 5.59
N LEU A 15 15.97 2.57 6.77
CA LEU A 15 14.58 2.14 6.93
C LEU A 15 13.61 3.07 6.20
N TRP A 16 13.89 4.37 6.17
CA TRP A 16 13.11 5.33 5.40
C TRP A 16 13.24 5.10 3.90
N VAL A 17 14.46 4.80 3.43
CA VAL A 17 14.71 4.43 2.03
C VAL A 17 13.96 3.14 1.66
N LEU A 18 14.03 2.12 2.53
CA LEU A 18 13.31 0.87 2.33
C LEU A 18 11.79 1.09 2.30
N LEU A 19 11.26 1.93 3.20
CA LEU A 19 9.84 2.28 3.23
C LEU A 19 9.39 2.94 1.91
N CYS A 20 10.16 3.91 1.41
CA CYS A 20 9.90 4.54 0.11
C CYS A 20 9.93 3.53 -1.05
N LEU A 21 10.91 2.62 -1.08
CA LEU A 21 10.99 1.58 -2.11
C LEU A 21 9.80 0.63 -2.05
N VAL A 22 9.42 0.18 -0.85
CA VAL A 22 8.25 -0.69 -0.66
C VAL A 22 6.97 0.00 -1.10
N LEU A 23 6.78 1.28 -0.74
CA LEU A 23 5.66 2.11 -1.18
C LEU A 23 5.57 2.21 -2.72
N LEU A 24 6.71 2.47 -3.38
CA LEU A 24 6.77 2.57 -4.85
C LEU A 24 6.49 1.23 -5.52
N ILE A 25 7.05 0.14 -5.02
CA ILE A 25 6.82 -1.22 -5.54
C ILE A 25 5.34 -1.59 -5.36
N GLN A 26 4.77 -1.37 -4.16
CA GLN A 26 3.37 -1.65 -3.86
C GLN A 26 2.43 -0.82 -4.75
N SER A 27 2.65 0.49 -4.86
CA SER A 27 1.86 1.39 -5.71
C SER A 27 1.92 0.98 -7.18
N THR A 28 3.12 0.68 -7.69
CA THR A 28 3.34 0.25 -9.08
C THR A 28 2.64 -1.08 -9.38
N TRP A 29 2.76 -2.04 -8.48
CA TRP A 29 2.12 -3.35 -8.64
C TRP A 29 0.59 -3.22 -8.65
N LEU A 30 0.04 -2.38 -7.77
CA LEU A 30 -1.39 -2.10 -7.68
C LEU A 30 -1.89 -1.36 -8.93
N PHE A 31 -1.11 -0.42 -9.46
CA PHE A 31 -1.40 0.31 -10.70
C PHE A 31 -1.49 -0.65 -11.91
N VAL A 32 -0.50 -1.53 -12.06
CA VAL A 32 -0.47 -2.53 -13.15
C VAL A 32 -1.61 -3.53 -12.99
N HIS A 33 -1.85 -4.03 -11.78
CA HIS A 33 -2.88 -5.04 -11.53
C HIS A 33 -4.30 -4.48 -11.71
N ALA A 34 -4.60 -3.30 -11.17
CA ALA A 34 -5.89 -2.64 -11.37
C ALA A 34 -6.16 -2.38 -12.86
N GLY A 35 -5.10 -2.08 -13.61
CA GLY A 35 -5.19 -1.84 -15.04
C GLY A 35 -5.59 -3.05 -15.88
N ARG A 36 -5.24 -4.25 -15.44
CA ARG A 36 -5.66 -5.51 -16.09
C ARG A 36 -7.13 -5.85 -15.86
N LYS A 37 -7.78 -5.24 -14.86
CA LYS A 37 -9.20 -5.47 -14.53
C LYS A 37 -10.14 -4.35 -15.02
N GLY A 38 -9.66 -3.43 -15.87
CA GLY A 38 -10.47 -2.28 -16.34
C GLY A 38 -10.84 -1.28 -15.23
N GLN A 39 -10.22 -1.39 -14.04
CA GLN A 39 -10.47 -0.53 -12.89
C GLN A 39 -9.65 0.77 -13.01
N ARG A 40 -10.06 1.82 -12.29
CA ARG A 40 -9.43 3.16 -12.31
C ARG A 40 -7.98 3.10 -11.80
N ARG A 41 -7.03 2.90 -12.72
CA ARG A 41 -5.58 2.69 -12.46
C ARG A 41 -4.97 3.78 -11.57
N TRP A 42 -5.29 5.03 -11.87
CA TRP A 42 -4.75 6.20 -11.18
C TRP A 42 -5.23 6.29 -9.72
N PHE A 43 -6.49 5.91 -9.45
CA PHE A 43 -7.03 5.87 -8.09
C PHE A 43 -6.23 4.89 -7.23
N TRP A 44 -6.01 3.67 -7.74
CA TRP A 44 -5.28 2.64 -7.00
C TRP A 44 -3.79 2.94 -6.83
N GLY A 45 -3.12 3.53 -7.84
CA GLY A 45 -1.72 3.96 -7.72
C GLY A 45 -1.51 5.04 -6.65
N LEU A 46 -2.34 6.10 -6.67
CA LEU A 46 -2.26 7.19 -5.69
C LEU A 46 -2.61 6.72 -4.27
N TRP A 47 -3.63 5.86 -4.15
CA TRP A 47 -4.03 5.27 -2.87
C TRP A 47 -2.94 4.39 -2.26
N GLY A 48 -2.21 3.64 -3.10
CA GLY A 48 -1.07 2.82 -2.67
C GLY A 48 0.13 3.61 -2.14
N LEU A 49 0.23 4.90 -2.48
CA LEU A 49 1.34 5.78 -2.06
C LEU A 49 1.05 6.53 -0.75
N ILE A 50 -0.24 6.68 -0.38
CA ILE A 50 -0.66 7.53 0.75
C ILE A 50 -0.58 6.78 2.10
N GLN A 51 -0.83 5.47 2.15
CA GLN A 51 -0.76 4.69 3.39
C GLN A 51 -0.23 3.28 3.17
N VAL A 52 0.51 2.76 4.15
CA VAL A 52 0.76 1.32 4.33
C VAL A 52 0.30 1.01 5.75
N PRO A 53 -0.52 -0.04 6.01
CA PRO A 53 -0.91 -1.18 5.16
C PRO A 53 -2.34 -1.12 4.60
N MET A 54 -3.10 -0.05 4.88
CA MET A 54 -4.52 0.08 4.54
C MET A 54 -4.89 -0.20 3.06
N PRO A 55 -4.12 0.19 2.04
CA PRO A 55 -4.47 -0.05 0.64
C PRO A 55 -4.57 -1.53 0.28
N ILE A 56 -3.79 -2.39 0.95
CA ILE A 56 -3.82 -3.83 0.70
C ILE A 56 -5.14 -4.43 1.19
N ILE A 57 -5.62 -4.01 2.35
CA ILE A 57 -6.89 -4.48 2.94
C ILE A 57 -8.07 -4.03 2.06
N VAL A 58 -8.09 -2.75 1.68
CA VAL A 58 -9.14 -2.21 0.80
C VAL A 58 -9.11 -2.89 -0.57
N TYR A 59 -7.92 -3.12 -1.14
CA TYR A 59 -7.79 -3.82 -2.41
C TYR A 59 -8.30 -5.28 -2.33
N LEU A 60 -7.98 -6.00 -1.26
CA LEU A 60 -8.48 -7.36 -1.06
C LEU A 60 -10.00 -7.40 -0.92
N ILE A 61 -10.60 -6.49 -0.13
CA ILE A 61 -12.05 -6.37 0.02
C ILE A 61 -12.70 -6.04 -1.32
N TRP A 62 -12.18 -5.04 -2.03
CA TRP A 62 -12.69 -4.62 -3.33
C TRP A 62 -12.58 -5.73 -4.38
N SER A 63 -11.45 -6.44 -4.43
CA SER A 63 -11.24 -7.54 -5.38
C SER A 63 -12.12 -8.77 -5.14
N LYS A 64 -12.64 -8.93 -3.91
CA LYS A 64 -13.64 -9.95 -3.55
C LYS A 64 -15.06 -9.47 -3.85
N TRP A 65 -15.37 -8.20 -3.53
CA TRP A 65 -16.67 -7.61 -3.80
C TRP A 65 -16.97 -7.49 -5.29
N LEU A 66 -16.00 -7.05 -6.09
CA LEU A 66 -16.18 -6.87 -7.52
C LEU A 66 -16.33 -8.19 -8.30
N ARG A 67 -16.03 -9.33 -7.67
CA ARG A 67 -16.22 -10.67 -8.25
C ARG A 67 -17.59 -11.26 -7.95
N LYS A 68 -18.34 -10.64 -7.04
CA LYS A 68 -19.68 -11.11 -6.63
C LYS A 68 -20.78 -10.61 -7.57
N GLU A 69 -20.56 -9.52 -8.30
CA GLU A 69 -21.53 -8.94 -9.23
C GLU A 69 -21.71 -9.76 -10.53
N GLU A 70 -20.80 -10.70 -10.83
CA GLU A 70 -20.85 -11.55 -12.03
C GLU A 70 -21.45 -12.95 -11.78
N ARG A 71 -22.09 -13.20 -10.62
CA ARG A 71 -22.75 -14.48 -10.30
C ARG A 71 -24.23 -14.31 -10.00
#